data_AF-A0A7Z9R6C3-F1
#
_entry.id   AF-A0A7Z9R6C3-F1
#
_cell.length_a   1.000
_cell.length_b   1.000
_cell.length_c   1.000
_cell.angle_alpha   90.00
_cell.angle_beta   90.00
_cell.angle_gamma   90.00
#
_symmetry.space_group_name_H-M   'P 1'
#
loop_
_entity.id
_entity.type
_entity.pdbx_description
1 polymer ?
#
loop_
_entity_poly.entity_id
_entity_poly.type
_entity_poly.pdbx_seq_one_letter_code
_entity_poly.pdbx_strand_id
1 'polypeptide(L)'
;MAKSTLKALVQLDESLALSFPEISKILTGRFGQGKTIYYCDLETVKGSYTRERLIGQHDCAAILISADLGGGVQRHWTALLRSKKGFSFFDSLGMTYRTLDHLLGDTRLTDFLREIKAEPSTRKLQSHSRKVRTCGCHIAVRMAFFKKSNSEYVKFITSDRHRTVDETVVTLCCIGLLN
;
A
#
# COMPACT_ATOMS: atom_id res chain seq x y z
N MET A 1 -23.65 -2.85 31.59
CA MET A 1 -22.92 -2.83 30.30
C MET A 1 -22.66 -1.39 29.92
N ALA A 2 -21.39 -0.98 29.75
CA ALA A 2 -21.08 0.39 29.33
C ALA A 2 -21.73 0.67 27.96
N LYS A 3 -22.38 1.83 27.80
CA LYS A 3 -23.00 2.25 26.53
C LYS A 3 -21.91 2.41 25.47
N SER A 4 -21.71 1.40 24.62
CA SER A 4 -20.88 1.52 23.43
C SER A 4 -21.60 2.41 22.42
N THR A 5 -20.95 3.50 22.00
CA THR A 5 -21.46 4.31 20.88
C THR A 5 -21.24 3.56 19.57
N LEU A 6 -22.09 3.79 18.55
CA LEU A 6 -21.84 3.27 17.20
C LEU A 6 -20.44 3.64 16.70
N LYS A 7 -19.99 4.87 17.02
CA LYS A 7 -18.64 5.34 16.70
C LYS A 7 -17.55 4.44 17.29
N ALA A 8 -17.72 3.91 18.50
CA ALA A 8 -16.77 3.00 19.12
C ALA A 8 -16.81 1.60 18.49
N LEU A 9 -17.96 1.14 18.04
CA LEU A 9 -18.13 -0.18 17.41
C LEU A 9 -17.57 -0.24 15.98
N VAL A 10 -17.57 0.87 15.26
CA VAL A 10 -17.14 0.95 13.85
C VAL A 10 -15.66 1.34 13.71
N GLN A 11 -14.91 1.44 14.82
CA GLN A 11 -13.48 1.67 14.73
C GLN A 11 -12.77 0.46 14.13
N LEU A 12 -11.87 0.73 13.18
CA LEU A 12 -10.99 -0.30 12.65
C LEU A 12 -10.04 -0.76 13.76
N ASP A 13 -9.91 -2.07 13.93
CA ASP A 13 -8.86 -2.62 14.79
C ASP A 13 -7.51 -2.46 14.10
N GLU A 14 -6.69 -1.55 14.64
CA GLU A 14 -5.34 -1.25 14.17
C GLU A 14 -4.28 -2.04 14.97
N SER A 15 -4.64 -3.09 15.70
CA SER A 15 -3.67 -3.97 16.36
C SER A 15 -3.01 -4.94 15.39
N LEU A 16 -3.67 -5.25 14.27
CA LEU A 16 -3.21 -6.23 13.28
C LEU A 16 -3.27 -5.66 11.87
N ALA A 17 -2.13 -5.68 11.18
CA ALA A 17 -2.07 -5.38 9.75
C ALA A 17 -2.92 -6.36 8.95
N LEU A 18 -3.42 -5.93 7.78
CA LEU A 18 -4.02 -6.88 6.84
C LEU A 18 -2.98 -7.91 6.40
N SER A 19 -3.41 -9.16 6.29
CA SER A 19 -2.63 -10.21 5.64
C SER A 19 -2.72 -10.10 4.12
N PHE A 20 -1.76 -10.70 3.40
CA PHE A 20 -1.83 -10.76 1.93
C PHE A 20 -3.10 -11.45 1.42
N PRO A 21 -3.57 -12.58 2.01
CA PRO A 21 -4.85 -13.18 1.63
C PRO A 21 -6.05 -12.21 1.76
N GLU A 22 -6.09 -11.38 2.81
CA GLU A 22 -7.14 -10.36 2.96
C GLU A 22 -7.04 -9.30 1.85
N ILE A 23 -5.84 -8.82 1.53
CA ILE A 23 -5.61 -7.87 0.44
C ILE A 23 -6.02 -8.48 -0.91
N SER A 24 -5.61 -9.72 -1.19
CA SER A 24 -5.97 -10.46 -2.40
C SER A 24 -7.49 -10.68 -2.51
N LYS A 25 -8.15 -10.97 -1.40
CA LYS A 25 -9.62 -11.12 -1.35
C LYS A 25 -10.33 -9.80 -1.61
N ILE A 26 -9.84 -8.68 -1.05
CA ILE A 26 -10.35 -7.34 -1.34
C ILE A 26 -10.25 -7.02 -2.84
N LEU A 27 -9.21 -7.54 -3.51
CA LEU A 27 -8.95 -7.30 -4.93
C LEU A 27 -9.68 -8.28 -5.86
N THR A 28 -10.14 -9.43 -5.36
CA THR A 28 -10.84 -10.43 -6.17
C THR A 28 -12.11 -9.84 -6.80
N GLY A 29 -12.26 -9.99 -8.12
CA GLY A 29 -13.38 -9.43 -8.90
C GLY A 29 -13.33 -7.91 -9.14
N ARG A 30 -12.32 -7.22 -8.59
CA ARG A 30 -12.12 -5.76 -8.69
C ARG A 30 -10.81 -5.41 -9.40
N PHE A 31 -9.84 -6.31 -9.30
CA PHE A 31 -8.63 -6.32 -10.10
C PHE A 31 -8.99 -6.93 -11.46
N GLY A 32 -8.93 -6.12 -12.52
CA GLY A 32 -9.48 -6.46 -13.84
C GLY A 32 -9.12 -7.86 -14.33
N GLN A 33 -9.98 -8.45 -15.17
CA GLN A 33 -9.83 -9.83 -15.61
C GLN A 33 -8.45 -10.13 -16.19
N GLY A 34 -7.85 -11.24 -15.77
CA GLY A 34 -6.51 -11.67 -16.20
C GLY A 34 -5.34 -10.89 -15.60
N LYS A 35 -5.60 -9.97 -14.66
CA LYS A 35 -4.56 -9.24 -13.94
C LYS A 35 -4.06 -10.03 -12.74
N THR A 36 -2.75 -9.94 -12.48
CA THR A 36 -2.11 -10.72 -11.42
C THR A 36 -1.36 -9.86 -10.40
N ILE A 37 -1.35 -10.33 -9.15
CA ILE A 37 -0.74 -9.64 -8.01
C ILE A 37 0.30 -10.57 -7.41
N TYR A 38 1.46 -10.01 -7.08
CA TYR A 38 2.56 -10.69 -6.39
C TYR A 38 2.58 -10.32 -4.91
N TYR A 39 2.99 -11.25 -4.06
CA TYR A 39 3.33 -10.99 -2.67
C TYR A 39 4.85 -11.02 -2.51
N CYS A 40 5.42 -9.97 -1.92
CA CYS A 40 6.84 -9.89 -1.64
C CYS A 40 7.07 -9.46 -0.19
N ASP A 41 7.65 -10.33 0.63
CA ASP A 41 8.13 -9.97 1.95
C ASP A 41 9.62 -9.68 1.90
N LEU A 42 10.02 -8.43 2.12
CA LEU A 42 11.42 -8.04 2.00
C LEU A 42 12.35 -8.74 3.00
N GLU A 43 11.85 -9.19 4.14
CA GLU A 43 12.66 -9.95 5.11
C GLU A 43 13.06 -11.32 4.55
N THR A 44 12.29 -11.86 3.60
CA THR A 44 12.54 -13.18 2.99
C THR A 44 13.44 -13.10 1.76
N VAL A 45 13.65 -11.91 1.20
CA VAL A 45 14.43 -11.73 -0.04
C VAL A 45 15.93 -11.61 0.27
N LYS A 46 16.66 -12.69 -0.02
CA LYS A 46 18.12 -12.75 0.14
C LYS A 46 18.86 -12.13 -1.05
N GLY A 47 19.88 -11.30 -0.78
CA GLY A 47 20.74 -10.68 -1.80
C GLY A 47 20.08 -9.49 -2.49
N SER A 48 20.49 -9.20 -3.72
CA SER A 48 20.04 -8.01 -4.46
C SER A 48 18.55 -8.06 -4.79
N TYR A 49 17.93 -6.89 -4.78
CA TYR A 49 16.54 -6.68 -5.19
C TYR A 49 16.49 -6.49 -6.71
N THR A 50 15.76 -7.38 -7.38
CA THR A 50 15.61 -7.36 -8.86
C THR A 50 14.14 -7.39 -9.24
N ARG A 51 13.83 -7.09 -10.50
CA ARG A 51 12.46 -7.08 -11.01
C ARG A 51 11.80 -8.44 -10.86
N GLU A 52 12.54 -9.51 -11.16
CA GLU A 52 12.09 -10.89 -11.08
C GLU A 52 11.69 -11.28 -9.65
N ARG A 53 12.40 -10.73 -8.65
CA ARG A 53 12.20 -11.04 -7.23
C ARG A 53 11.12 -10.20 -6.56
N LEU A 54 10.93 -8.94 -6.99
CA LEU A 54 9.99 -8.02 -6.33
C LEU A 54 8.64 -7.90 -7.02
N ILE A 55 8.53 -8.23 -8.31
CA ILE A 55 7.27 -8.16 -9.05
C ILE A 55 7.11 -9.23 -10.15
N GLY A 56 8.19 -9.88 -10.59
CA GLY A 56 8.12 -10.95 -11.59
C GLY A 56 7.48 -10.47 -12.90
N GLN A 57 6.47 -11.20 -13.39
CA GLN A 57 5.66 -10.81 -14.55
C GLN A 57 4.29 -10.23 -14.18
N HIS A 58 4.09 -9.89 -12.91
CA HIS A 58 2.81 -9.43 -12.38
C HIS A 58 2.53 -7.96 -12.69
N ASP A 59 1.25 -7.58 -12.71
CA ASP A 59 0.84 -6.19 -12.90
C ASP A 59 1.08 -5.36 -11.63
N CYS A 60 0.97 -5.98 -10.46
CA CYS A 60 1.19 -5.35 -9.16
C CYS A 60 1.95 -6.29 -8.22
N ALA A 61 2.66 -5.72 -7.26
CA ALA A 61 3.21 -6.42 -6.11
C ALA A 61 2.82 -5.71 -4.82
N ALA A 62 2.28 -6.45 -3.86
CA ALA A 62 2.17 -6.03 -2.48
C ALA A 62 3.49 -6.35 -1.78
N ILE A 63 4.23 -5.31 -1.41
CA ILE A 63 5.55 -5.41 -0.81
C ILE A 63 5.43 -5.09 0.68
N LEU A 64 5.74 -6.07 1.52
CA LEU A 64 5.76 -5.94 2.97
C LEU A 64 7.17 -5.55 3.43
N ILE A 65 7.26 -4.42 4.13
CA ILE A 65 8.52 -3.89 4.67
C ILE A 65 8.47 -3.89 6.21
N SER A 66 9.64 -4.05 6.83
CA SER A 66 9.83 -3.84 8.27
C SER A 66 10.54 -2.51 8.49
N ALA A 67 9.83 -1.56 9.10
CA ALA A 67 10.33 -0.21 9.33
C ALA A 67 10.44 0.07 10.83
N ASP A 68 11.59 0.57 11.30
CA ASP A 68 11.75 1.06 12.67
C ASP A 68 11.22 2.50 12.77
N LEU A 69 10.03 2.65 13.36
CA LEU A 69 9.35 3.94 13.48
C LEU A 69 9.65 4.65 14.82
N GLY A 70 10.77 4.35 15.48
CA GLY A 70 11.22 5.01 16.71
C GLY A 70 10.50 4.56 17.98
N GLY A 71 9.80 3.42 17.92
CA GLY A 71 9.10 2.79 19.04
C GLY A 71 9.02 1.26 18.89
N GLY A 72 9.81 0.68 17.99
CA GLY A 72 9.77 -0.71 17.60
C GLY A 72 9.65 -0.90 16.09
N VAL A 73 10.04 -2.08 15.62
CA VAL A 73 9.89 -2.49 14.23
C VAL A 73 8.41 -2.76 13.96
N GLN A 74 7.87 -2.08 12.94
CA GLN A 74 6.49 -2.23 12.50
C GLN A 74 6.45 -2.73 11.06
N ARG A 75 5.54 -3.65 10.79
CA ARG A 75 5.26 -4.14 9.43
C ARG A 75 4.42 -3.10 8.69
N HIS A 76 4.80 -2.78 7.46
CA HIS A 76 4.13 -1.77 6.64
C HIS A 76 3.97 -2.23 5.20
N TRP A 77 2.78 -2.03 4.65
CA TRP A 77 2.46 -2.39 3.28
C TRP A 77 2.79 -1.26 2.31
N THR A 78 3.48 -1.62 1.23
CA THR A 78 3.72 -0.76 0.07
C THR A 78 3.32 -1.51 -1.20
N ALA A 79 3.23 -0.82 -2.32
CA ALA A 79 2.90 -1.45 -3.60
C ALA A 79 3.85 -1.02 -4.71
N LEU A 80 4.27 -1.97 -5.54
CA LEU A 80 4.91 -1.70 -6.82
C LEU A 80 3.92 -2.01 -7.94
N LEU A 81 3.75 -1.08 -8.86
CA LEU A 81 2.70 -1.11 -9.88
C LEU A 81 3.32 -1.02 -11.26
N ARG A 82 2.93 -1.90 -12.16
CA ARG A 82 3.35 -1.92 -13.57
C ARG A 82 2.21 -1.45 -14.45
N SER A 83 2.43 -0.36 -15.19
CA SER A 83 1.48 0.15 -16.18
C SER A 83 2.15 0.35 -17.53
N LYS A 84 1.37 0.72 -18.56
CA LYS A 84 1.93 1.11 -19.87
C LYS A 84 2.86 2.34 -19.78
N LYS A 85 2.72 3.16 -18.73
CA LYS A 85 3.54 4.36 -18.49
C LYS A 85 4.86 4.04 -17.74
N GLY A 86 5.08 2.80 -17.32
CA GLY A 86 6.23 2.38 -16.52
C GLY A 86 5.84 1.89 -15.12
N PHE A 87 6.76 2.03 -14.18
CA PHE A 87 6.58 1.60 -12.79
C PHE A 87 6.20 2.75 -11.87
N SER A 88 5.36 2.47 -10.88
CA SER A 88 5.09 3.39 -9.77
C SER A 88 5.25 2.64 -8.45
N PHE A 89 5.97 3.25 -7.51
CA PHE A 89 6.03 2.81 -6.13
C PHE A 89 5.04 3.64 -5.32
N PHE A 90 4.20 2.94 -4.56
CA PHE A 90 3.20 3.56 -3.71
C PHE A 90 3.41 3.16 -2.26
N ASP A 91 3.61 4.19 -1.46
CA ASP A 91 3.55 4.18 -0.01
C ASP A 91 2.47 5.18 0.46
N SER A 92 1.52 4.72 1.28
CA SER A 92 0.43 5.53 1.81
C SER A 92 0.91 6.62 2.77
N LEU A 93 2.08 6.44 3.41
CA LEU A 93 2.68 7.44 4.28
C LEU A 93 3.48 8.50 3.51
N GLY A 94 3.67 8.31 2.20
CA GLY A 94 4.37 9.28 1.34
C GLY A 94 5.84 9.48 1.73
N MET A 95 6.49 8.42 2.22
CA MET A 95 7.88 8.45 2.65
C MET A 95 8.80 8.71 1.46
N THR A 96 9.77 9.61 1.66
CA THR A 96 10.84 9.81 0.69
C THR A 96 11.78 8.62 0.68
N TYR A 97 12.58 8.45 -0.38
CA TYR A 97 13.59 7.40 -0.40
C TYR A 97 14.59 7.51 0.76
N ARG A 98 15.03 8.73 1.11
CA ARG A 98 15.89 8.94 2.28
C ARG A 98 15.22 8.44 3.57
N THR A 99 13.92 8.69 3.72
CA THR A 99 13.14 8.21 4.87
C THR A 99 13.05 6.69 4.87
N LEU A 100 12.77 6.06 3.72
CA LEU A 100 12.76 4.60 3.60
C LEU A 100 14.11 4.01 3.97
N ASP A 101 15.21 4.52 3.41
CA ASP A 101 16.57 4.03 3.68
C ASP A 101 16.89 4.07 5.18
N HIS A 102 16.50 5.17 5.85
CA HIS A 102 16.68 5.30 7.29
C HIS A 102 15.84 4.31 8.10
N LEU A 103 14.55 4.17 7.77
CA LEU A 103 13.63 3.31 8.51
C LEU A 103 13.90 1.81 8.30
N LEU A 104 14.42 1.44 7.12
CA LEU A 104 14.79 0.08 6.78
C LEU A 104 16.20 -0.29 7.25
N GLY A 105 17.05 0.71 7.48
CA GLY A 105 18.49 0.50 7.69
C GLY A 105 19.19 -0.12 6.46
N ASP A 106 18.60 0.01 5.27
CA ASP A 106 19.00 -0.66 4.03
C ASP A 106 18.58 0.19 2.82
N THR A 107 19.44 0.30 1.80
CA THR A 107 19.18 1.07 0.57
C THR A 107 18.74 0.20 -0.61
N ARG A 108 18.81 -1.13 -0.53
CA ARG A 108 18.54 -2.05 -1.64
C ARG A 108 17.17 -1.79 -2.29
N LEU A 109 16.16 -1.45 -1.49
CA LEU A 109 14.83 -1.11 -2.01
C LEU A 109 14.87 0.15 -2.85
N THR A 110 15.40 1.25 -2.32
CA THR A 110 15.38 2.53 -3.04
C THR A 110 16.32 2.52 -4.24
N ASP A 111 17.45 1.81 -4.15
CA ASP A 111 18.36 1.59 -5.28
C ASP A 111 17.67 0.83 -6.41
N PHE A 112 16.97 -0.26 -6.09
CA PHE A 112 16.14 -0.97 -7.05
C PHE A 112 15.05 -0.07 -7.67
N LEU A 113 14.32 0.70 -6.85
CA LEU A 113 13.27 1.60 -7.33
C LEU A 113 13.81 2.68 -8.28
N ARG A 114 15.01 3.22 -7.99
CA ARG A 114 15.71 4.18 -8.87
C ARG A 114 16.13 3.51 -10.17
N GLU A 115 16.68 2.30 -10.13
CA GLU A 115 17.10 1.54 -11.31
C GLU A 115 15.94 1.33 -12.30
N ILE A 116 14.78 0.90 -11.79
CA ILE A 116 13.59 0.67 -12.61
C ILE A 116 12.81 1.96 -12.93
N LYS A 117 13.29 3.11 -12.46
CA LYS A 117 12.67 4.43 -12.61
C LYS A 117 11.22 4.46 -12.12
N ALA A 118 10.95 3.83 -10.97
CA ALA A 118 9.63 3.83 -10.38
C ALA A 118 9.25 5.23 -9.89
N GLU A 119 8.10 5.75 -10.32
CA GLU A 119 7.55 7.01 -9.80
C GLU A 119 7.20 6.85 -8.30
N PRO A 120 7.78 7.64 -7.38
CA PRO A 120 7.46 7.55 -5.96
C PRO A 120 6.08 8.15 -5.63
N SER A 121 5.56 7.86 -4.44
CA SER A 121 4.37 8.56 -3.91
C SER A 121 4.61 10.07 -3.89
N THR A 122 3.60 10.84 -4.30
CA THR A 122 3.68 12.30 -4.38
C THR A 122 3.23 13.02 -3.10
N ARG A 123 2.49 12.33 -2.23
CA ARG A 123 1.94 12.89 -0.99
C ARG A 123 1.59 11.79 0.01
N LYS A 124 1.70 12.11 1.30
CA LYS A 124 1.11 11.33 2.40
C LYS A 124 -0.42 11.32 2.32
N LEU A 125 -1.01 10.14 2.24
CA LEU A 125 -2.46 9.91 2.21
C LEU A 125 -2.99 9.32 3.51
N GLN A 126 -2.24 8.41 4.12
CA GLN A 126 -2.57 7.81 5.41
C GLN A 126 -2.32 8.81 6.53
N SER A 127 -3.28 8.96 7.45
CA SER A 127 -3.17 9.98 8.51
C SER A 127 -2.00 9.72 9.47
N HIS A 128 -1.79 8.47 9.90
CA HIS A 128 -0.80 8.11 10.90
C HIS A 128 -0.17 6.74 10.66
N SER A 129 1.14 6.64 10.89
CA SER A 129 1.91 5.40 10.78
C SER A 129 1.42 4.23 11.67
N ARG A 130 0.78 4.52 12.81
CA ARG A 130 0.23 3.49 13.73
C ARG A 130 -0.99 2.76 13.17
N LYS A 131 -1.57 3.24 12.07
CA LYS A 131 -2.72 2.60 11.42
C LYS A 131 -2.27 1.47 10.47
N VAL A 132 -1.80 0.37 11.06
CA VAL A 132 -1.22 -0.79 10.35
C VAL A 132 -2.21 -1.56 9.49
N ARG A 133 -3.50 -1.61 9.87
CA ARG A 133 -4.52 -2.27 9.05
C ARG A 133 -4.90 -1.37 7.88
N THR A 134 -5.00 -0.06 8.15
CA THR A 134 -5.33 0.93 7.12
C THR A 134 -4.28 1.00 6.00
N CYS A 135 -2.97 0.83 6.26
CA CYS A 135 -1.98 0.82 5.16
C CYS A 135 -2.24 -0.31 4.15
N GLY A 136 -2.71 -1.47 4.63
CA GLY A 136 -3.18 -2.57 3.78
C GLY A 136 -4.39 -2.18 2.91
N CYS A 137 -5.37 -1.46 3.48
CA CYS A 137 -6.51 -0.94 2.71
C CYS A 137 -6.06 0.04 1.62
N HIS A 138 -5.14 0.95 1.94
CA HIS A 138 -4.57 1.88 0.95
C HIS A 138 -3.93 1.16 -0.22
N ILE A 139 -3.07 0.15 0.02
CA ILE A 139 -2.44 -0.56 -1.09
C ILE A 139 -3.44 -1.38 -1.90
N ALA A 140 -4.45 -1.98 -1.26
CA ALA A 140 -5.49 -2.73 -1.95
C ALA A 140 -6.27 -1.82 -2.92
N VAL A 141 -6.73 -0.66 -2.45
CA VAL A 141 -7.41 0.31 -3.31
C VAL A 141 -6.46 0.84 -4.39
N ARG A 142 -5.19 1.16 -4.06
CA ARG A 142 -4.21 1.64 -5.03
C ARG A 142 -4.00 0.64 -6.18
N MET A 143 -3.86 -0.65 -5.86
CA MET A 143 -3.66 -1.71 -6.84
C MET A 143 -4.85 -1.86 -7.77
N ALA A 144 -6.09 -1.74 -7.28
CA ALA A 144 -7.25 -1.75 -8.17
C ALA A 144 -7.22 -0.61 -9.22
N PHE A 145 -6.58 0.51 -8.88
CA PHE A 145 -6.36 1.64 -9.78
C PHE A 145 -4.92 1.71 -10.34
N PHE A 146 -4.22 0.58 -10.49
CA PHE A 146 -2.80 0.56 -10.92
C PHE A 146 -2.50 1.25 -12.26
N LYS A 147 -3.51 1.42 -13.14
CA LYS A 147 -3.38 2.13 -14.41
C LYS A 147 -3.24 3.65 -14.27
N LYS A 148 -3.68 4.22 -13.14
CA LYS A 148 -3.50 5.65 -12.82
C LYS A 148 -2.06 5.88 -12.36
N SER A 149 -1.45 6.99 -12.80
CA SER A 149 -0.21 7.50 -12.19
C SER A 149 -0.44 7.86 -10.72
N ASN A 150 0.62 8.07 -9.95
CA ASN A 150 0.45 8.45 -8.54
C ASN A 150 -0.30 9.78 -8.42
N SER A 151 -0.03 10.75 -9.29
CA SER A 151 -0.77 12.02 -9.32
C SER A 151 -2.25 11.86 -9.70
N GLU A 152 -2.56 11.03 -10.70
CA GLU A 152 -3.96 10.74 -11.10
C GLU A 152 -4.73 10.03 -9.97
N TYR A 153 -4.07 9.09 -9.28
CA TYR A 153 -4.66 8.38 -8.15
C TYR A 153 -4.90 9.29 -6.95
N VAL A 154 -3.93 10.15 -6.59
CA VAL A 154 -4.09 11.11 -5.49
C VAL A 154 -5.29 12.02 -5.75
N LYS A 155 -5.37 12.64 -6.94
CA LYS A 155 -6.52 13.50 -7.31
C LYS A 155 -7.85 12.77 -7.19
N PHE A 156 -7.91 11.51 -7.61
CA PHE A 156 -9.09 10.68 -7.52
C PHE A 156 -9.46 10.35 -6.07
N ILE A 157 -8.54 9.82 -5.27
CA ILE A 157 -8.86 9.35 -3.92
C ILE A 157 -9.15 10.51 -2.94
N THR A 158 -8.66 11.71 -3.24
CA THR A 158 -8.96 12.93 -2.47
C THR A 158 -10.13 13.75 -3.03
N SER A 159 -10.88 13.23 -4.02
CA SER A 159 -11.96 14.01 -4.64
C SER A 159 -13.20 14.12 -3.73
N ASP A 160 -13.42 13.14 -2.85
CA ASP A 160 -14.46 13.22 -1.82
C ASP A 160 -13.97 14.11 -0.67
N ARG A 161 -14.56 15.30 -0.53
CA ARG A 161 -14.21 16.28 0.51
C ARG A 161 -14.96 16.05 1.82
N HIS A 162 -15.91 15.12 1.87
CA HIS A 162 -16.73 14.86 3.05
C HIS A 162 -16.16 13.75 3.95
N ARG A 163 -15.15 13.02 3.47
CA ARG A 163 -14.50 11.91 4.17
C ARG A 163 -13.00 12.06 4.13
N THR A 164 -12.33 11.51 5.15
CA THR A 164 -10.88 11.35 5.10
C THR A 164 -10.51 10.25 4.12
N VAL A 165 -9.27 10.29 3.60
CA VAL A 165 -8.79 9.24 2.68
C VAL A 165 -8.77 7.86 3.35
N ASP A 166 -8.43 7.80 4.64
CA ASP A 166 -8.48 6.56 5.43
C ASP A 166 -9.90 5.96 5.46
N GLU A 167 -10.91 6.78 5.78
CA GLU A 167 -12.31 6.34 5.78
C GLU A 167 -12.76 5.88 4.39
N THR A 168 -12.35 6.59 3.35
CA THR A 168 -12.66 6.25 1.96
C THR A 168 -12.08 4.89 1.58
N VAL A 169 -10.78 4.62 1.83
CA VAL A 169 -10.19 3.33 1.46
C VAL A 169 -10.78 2.17 2.26
N VAL A 170 -11.03 2.36 3.56
CA VAL A 170 -11.71 1.36 4.40
C VAL A 170 -13.10 1.07 3.85
N THR A 171 -13.87 2.12 3.54
CA THR A 171 -15.21 1.98 2.98
C THR A 171 -15.17 1.19 1.68
N LEU A 172 -14.30 1.56 0.74
CA LEU A 172 -14.14 0.86 -0.53
C LEU A 172 -13.72 -0.61 -0.38
N CYS A 173 -12.90 -0.93 0.62
CA CYS A 173 -12.56 -2.33 0.93
C CYS A 173 -13.79 -3.13 1.39
N CYS A 174 -14.65 -2.52 2.23
CA CYS A 174 -15.83 -3.14 2.82
C CYS A 174 -17.00 -3.27 1.84
N ILE A 175 -17.42 -2.18 1.19
CA ILE A 175 -18.60 -2.15 0.31
C ILE A 175 -18.28 -2.58 -1.12
N GLY A 176 -17.00 -2.45 -1.51
CA GLY A 176 -16.51 -2.73 -2.85
C GLY A 176 -16.04 -1.50 -3.61
N LEU A 177 -15.16 -1.76 -4.57
CA LEU A 177 -14.75 -0.81 -5.60
C LEU A 177 -15.76 -0.95 -6.73
N LEU A 178 -16.48 0.12 -7.04
CA LEU A 178 -17.40 0.14 -8.19
C LEU A 178 -16.55 0.16 -9.47
N ASN A 179 -16.79 -0.82 -10.35
CA ASN A 179 -16.16 -0.93 -11.67
C ASN A 179 -16.72 0.12 -12.63
#